data_AF-A0A924HNQ8-F1
#
_entry.id   AF-A0A924HNQ8-F1
#
_cell.length_a   1.000
_cell.length_b   1.000
_cell.length_c   1.000
_cell.angle_alpha   90.00
_cell.angle_beta   90.00
_cell.angle_gamma   90.00
#
_symmetry.space_group_name_H-M   'P 1'
#
loop_
_entity.id
_entity.type
_entity.pdbx_description
1 polymer ?
#
loop_
_entity_poly.entity_id
_entity_poly.type
_entity_poly.pdbx_seq_one_letter_code
_entity_poly.pdbx_strand_id
1 'polypeptide(L)' 'TLGLILRVFTFPLNVLTLGLISFIITVLMVLLVDNLMDGFNTTGFLAAAILAIVVAVVKMLLDSVFGVNKN' A
#
# COMPACT_ATOMS: atom_id res chain seq x y z
N THR A 1 26.30 -3.69 25.51
CA THR A 1 26.33 -2.31 24.94
C THR A 1 25.93 -2.26 23.48
N LEU A 2 26.44 -3.16 22.60
CA LEU A 2 26.10 -3.17 21.17
C LEU A 2 24.65 -3.62 20.84
N GLY A 3 24.06 -4.49 21.68
CA GLY A 3 22.72 -5.03 21.45
C GLY A 3 21.59 -3.97 21.42
N LEU A 4 21.72 -2.87 22.17
CA LEU A 4 20.73 -1.78 22.13
C LEU A 4 20.82 -0.97 20.84
N ILE A 5 22.03 -0.70 20.33
CA ILE A 5 22.23 -0.02 19.04
C ILE A 5 21.62 -0.84 17.90
N LEU A 6 21.90 -2.15 17.87
CA LEU A 6 21.37 -3.02 16.83
C LEU A 6 19.84 -3.07 16.89
N ARG A 7 19.25 -3.15 18.08
CA ARG A 7 17.79 -3.19 18.26
C ARG A 7 17.09 -1.89 17.86
N VAL A 8 17.69 -0.74 18.16
CA VAL A 8 17.18 0.58 17.75
C VAL A 8 17.24 0.77 16.24
N PHE A 9 18.23 0.19 15.55
CA PHE A 9 18.35 0.30 14.10
C PHE A 9 17.55 -0.78 13.35
N THR A 10 17.46 -2.00 13.89
CA THR A 10 16.67 -3.09 13.28
C THR A 10 15.17 -2.87 13.41
N PHE A 11 14.68 -2.21 14.45
CA PHE A 11 13.25 -1.92 14.61
C PHE A 11 12.66 -1.07 13.46
N PRO A 12 13.20 0.12 13.12
CA PRO A 12 12.72 0.91 11.99
C PRO A 12 13.01 0.23 10.66
N LEU A 13 14.14 -0.49 10.52
CA LEU A 13 14.40 -1.29 9.31
C LEU A 13 13.32 -2.36 9.10
N ASN A 14 12.88 -3.05 10.16
CA ASN A 14 11.85 -4.07 10.05
C ASN A 14 10.48 -3.49 9.67
N VAL A 15 10.13 -2.31 10.21
CA VAL A 15 8.91 -1.60 9.79
C VAL A 15 9.02 -1.13 8.34
N LEU A 16 10.18 -0.62 7.94
CA LEU A 16 10.43 -0.16 6.57
C LEU A 16 10.35 -1.31 5.57
N THR A 17 10.95 -2.47 5.87
CA THR A 17 10.89 -3.65 4.99
C THR A 17 9.47 -4.20 4.89
N LEU A 18 8.75 -4.34 6.01
CA LEU A 18 7.36 -4.80 6.00
C LEU A 18 6.43 -3.82 5.26
N GLY A 19 6.63 -2.51 5.45
CA GLY A 19 5.89 -1.46 4.74
C GLY A 19 6.18 -1.46 3.24
N LEU A 20 7.46 -1.58 2.85
CA LEU A 20 7.89 -1.59 1.46
C LEU A 20 7.38 -2.83 0.71
N ILE A 21 7.44 -4.02 1.32
CA ILE A 21 6.86 -5.24 0.73
C ILE A 21 5.35 -5.10 0.56
N SER A 22 4.64 -4.57 1.56
CA SER A 22 3.19 -4.34 1.48
C SER A 22 2.82 -3.34 0.37
N PHE A 23 3.63 -2.30 0.18
CA PHE A 23 3.47 -1.35 -0.92
C PHE A 23 3.65 -2.03 -2.29
N ILE A 24 4.73 -2.81 -2.46
CA ILE A 24 4.99 -3.56 -3.71
C ILE A 24 3.84 -4.50 -4.05
N ILE A 25 3.35 -5.28 -3.08
CA ILE A 25 2.20 -6.18 -3.27
C ILE A 25 0.97 -5.41 -3.74
N THR A 26 0.72 -4.24 -3.15
CA THR A 26 -0.43 -3.40 -3.51
C THR A 26 -0.35 -2.93 -4.97
N VAL A 27 0.82 -2.48 -5.42
CA VAL A 27 0.99 -2.05 -6.83
C VAL A 27 0.88 -3.23 -7.79
N LEU A 28 1.44 -4.39 -7.44
CA LEU A 28 1.29 -5.61 -8.24
C LEU A 28 -0.17 -6.04 -8.36
N MET A 29 -0.96 -5.94 -7.29
CA MET A 29 -2.39 -6.21 -7.29
C MET A 29 -3.13 -5.30 -8.28
N VAL A 30 -2.84 -4.00 -8.28
CA VAL A 30 -3.47 -3.05 -9.21
C VAL A 30 -3.10 -3.34 -10.67
N LEU A 31 -1.82 -3.63 -10.95
CA LEU A 31 -1.40 -4.02 -12.30
C LEU A 31 -2.06 -5.31 -12.79
N LEU A 32 -2.30 -6.26 -11.87
CA LEU A 32 -2.99 -7.50 -12.20
C LEU A 32 -4.46 -7.25 -12.50
N VAL A 33 -5.14 -6.40 -11.72
CA VAL A 33 -6.53 -5.98 -11.98
C VAL A 33 -6.64 -5.22 -13.30
N ASP A 34 -5.68 -4.36 -13.63
CA ASP A 34 -5.62 -3.61 -14.90
C ASP A 34 -5.54 -4.56 -16.11
N ASN A 35 -4.72 -5.61 -16.03
CA ASN A 35 -4.66 -6.65 -17.07
C ASN A 35 -5.93 -7.52 -17.13
N LEU A 36 -6.69 -7.62 -16.03
CA LEU A 36 -7.92 -8.40 -15.95
C LEU A 36 -9.17 -7.59 -16.37
N MET A 37 -9.12 -6.26 -16.32
CA MET A 37 -10.21 -5.37 -16.73
C MET A 37 -9.84 -4.60 -18.00
N ASP A 38 -10.40 -5.01 -19.15
CA ASP A 38 -10.25 -4.35 -20.47
C ASP A 38 -10.60 -2.84 -20.49
N GLY A 39 -11.33 -2.35 -19.49
CA GLY A 39 -11.74 -0.94 -19.37
C GLY A 39 -10.83 -0.08 -18.49
N PHE A 40 -9.87 -0.67 -17.78
CA PHE A 40 -8.86 0.05 -17.02
C PHE A 40 -7.57 0.02 -17.86
N ASN A 41 -7.19 1.18 -18.41
CA ASN A 41 -5.92 1.36 -19.10
C ASN A 41 -5.03 2.22 -18.21
N THR A 42 -4.44 1.62 -17.18
CA THR A 42 -3.37 2.27 -16.43
C THR A 42 -2.07 1.99 -17.16
N THR A 43 -1.61 2.93 -17.98
CA THR A 43 -0.38 2.78 -18.77
C THR A 43 0.85 2.71 -17.85
N GLY A 44 1.13 1.52 -17.30
CA GLY A 44 2.34 1.19 -16.53
C GLY A 44 2.24 1.27 -15.00
N PHE A 45 3.30 0.78 -14.35
CA PHE A 45 3.46 0.67 -12.89
C PHE A 45 3.18 1.97 -12.12
N LEU A 46 3.60 3.12 -12.65
CA LEU A 46 3.39 4.42 -12.02
C LEU A 46 1.91 4.85 -12.00
N ALA A 47 1.17 4.58 -13.08
CA ALA A 47 -0.25 4.88 -13.15
C ALA A 47 -1.04 4.01 -12.14
N ALA A 48 -0.69 2.72 -12.04
CA ALA A 48 -1.23 1.80 -11.05
C ALA A 48 -0.92 2.22 -9.60
N ALA A 49 0.31 2.67 -9.32
CA ALA A 49 0.69 3.13 -7.98
C ALA A 49 -0.07 4.40 -7.55
N ILE A 50 -0.28 5.35 -8.46
CA ILE A 50 -1.06 6.56 -8.20
C ILE A 50 -2.53 6.20 -7.92
N LEU A 51 -3.11 5.30 -8.71
CA LEU A 51 -4.47 4.82 -8.47
C LEU A 51 -4.61 4.09 -7.14
N ALA A 52 -3.63 3.26 -6.75
CA ALA A 52 -3.63 2.62 -5.43
C ALA A 52 -3.70 3.63 -4.29
N ILE A 53 -2.94 4.74 -4.40
CA ILE A 53 -2.96 5.83 -3.43
C ILE A 53 -4.32 6.52 -3.42
N VAL A 54 -4.89 6.83 -4.59
CA VAL A 54 -6.22 7.45 -4.69
C VAL A 54 -7.29 6.54 -4.08
N VAL A 55 -7.27 5.24 -4.37
CA VAL A 55 -8.20 4.26 -3.80
C VAL A 55 -8.04 4.18 -2.29
N ALA A 56 -6.80 4.18 -1.76
CA ALA A 56 -6.57 4.18 -0.32
C ALA A 56 -7.14 5.44 0.36
N VAL A 57 -6.96 6.62 -0.25
CA VAL A 57 -7.52 7.88 0.23
C VAL A 57 -9.05 7.88 0.17
N VAL A 58 -9.63 7.46 -0.96
CA VAL A 58 -11.08 7.32 -1.14
C VAL A 58 -11.66 6.36 -0.10
N LYS A 59 -10.99 5.24 0.14
CA LYS A 59 -11.41 4.25 1.14
C LYS A 59 -11.34 4.83 2.56
N MET A 60 -10.29 5.57 2.90
CA MET A 60 -10.16 6.24 4.19
C MET A 60 -11.26 7.30 4.40
N LEU A 61 -11.59 8.07 3.35
CA LEU A 61 -12.67 9.04 3.39
C LEU A 61 -14.05 8.37 3.45
N LEU A 62 -14.28 7.32 2.67
CA LEU A 62 -15.51 6.54 2.72
C LEU A 62 -15.69 5.89 4.09
N ASP A 63 -14.66 5.27 4.66
CA ASP A 63 -14.70 4.69 5.99
C ASP A 63 -14.98 5.75 7.07
N SER A 64 -14.42 6.96 6.91
CA SER A 64 -14.66 8.09 7.80
C SER A 64 -16.06 8.71 7.67
N VAL A 65 -16.61 8.79 6.45
CA VAL A 65 -17.91 9.45 6.17
C VAL A 65 -19.07 8.49 6.36
N PHE A 66 -18.94 7.27 5.84
CA PHE A 66 -19.95 6.22 6.01
C PHE A 66 -19.85 5.53 7.37
N GLY A 67 -18.87 5.89 8.20
CA GLY A 67 -18.71 5.35 9.54
C GLY A 67 -18.85 3.84 9.48
N VAL A 68 -18.04 3.19 8.64
CA VAL A 68 -18.03 1.73 8.50
C VAL A 68 -17.58 1.18 9.85
N ASN A 69 -18.57 1.02 10.73
CA ASN A 69 -18.44 0.47 12.06
C ASN A 69 -18.25 -1.03 11.83
N LYS A 70 -17.01 -1.37 11.53
CA LYS A 70 -16.53 -2.74 11.48
C LYS A 70 -16.56 -3.25 12.92
N ASN A 71 -17.74 -3.72 13.32
CA ASN A 71 -17.91 -4.62 14.47
C ASN A 71 -17.13 -5.91 14.21
#